data_AF-A0A1F9V5F0-F1
#
_entry.id   AF-A0A1F9V5F0-F1
#
_cell.length_a   1.000
_cell.length_b   1.000
_cell.length_c   1.000
_cell.angle_alpha   90.00
_cell.angle_beta   90.00
_cell.angle_gamma   90.00
#
_symmetry.space_group_name_H-M   'P 1'
#
loop_
_entity.id
_entity.type
_entity.pdbx_description
1 polymer ?
#
loop_
_entity_poly.entity_id
_entity_poly.type
_entity_poly.pdbx_seq_one_letter_code
_entity_poly.pdbx_strand_id
1 'polypeptide(L)'
;MLDSDLAALYGVSTARLNQQVRRNIERFPPDFMFTLNMEEHARLMLQIATSNTGRGGRRKLPLVFTEQGVAMLSSALNSRQSIQRKPKRRIGFQP
;
A
#
# COMPACT_ATOMS: atom_id res chain seq x y z
N MET A 1 5.23 -1.05 -7.60
CA MET A 1 5.04 -1.71 -6.28
C MET A 1 3.65 -1.42 -5.76
N LEU A 2 2.98 -2.38 -5.09
CA LEU A 2 1.67 -2.15 -4.47
C LEU A 2 1.82 -1.43 -3.13
N ASP A 3 0.76 -0.75 -2.70
CA ASP A 3 0.65 -0.17 -1.36
C ASP A 3 0.86 -1.19 -0.23
N SER A 4 0.53 -2.48 -0.44
CA SER A 4 0.87 -3.55 0.51
C SER A 4 2.37 -3.81 0.63
N ASP A 5 3.09 -3.77 -0.48
CA ASP A 5 4.51 -4.08 -0.52
C ASP A 5 5.28 -2.95 0.19
N LEU A 6 4.91 -1.70 -0.13
CA LEU A 6 5.47 -0.52 0.53
C LEU A 6 5.10 -0.47 2.00
N ALA A 7 3.86 -0.81 2.37
CA ALA A 7 3.48 -0.87 3.77
C ALA A 7 4.30 -1.90 4.54
N ALA A 8 4.58 -3.07 3.94
CA ALA A 8 5.45 -4.07 4.52
C ALA A 8 6.91 -3.57 4.64
N LEU A 9 7.45 -2.95 3.58
CA LEU A 9 8.80 -2.38 3.54
C LEU A 9 9.01 -1.31 4.63
N TYR A 10 8.05 -0.41 4.80
CA TYR A 10 8.10 0.67 5.79
C TYR A 10 7.61 0.24 7.18
N GLY A 11 7.17 -1.01 7.36
CA GLY A 11 6.67 -1.51 8.65
C GLY A 11 5.38 -0.81 9.13
N VAL A 12 4.53 -0.37 8.21
CA VAL A 12 3.26 0.32 8.48
C VAL A 12 2.06 -0.49 8.02
N SER A 13 0.86 -0.07 8.42
CA SER A 13 -0.35 -0.56 7.78
C SER A 13 -0.57 0.14 6.44
N THR A 14 -1.17 -0.59 5.49
CA THR A 14 -1.60 -0.04 4.19
C THR A 14 -2.52 1.16 4.35
N ALA A 15 -3.42 1.12 5.33
CA ALA A 15 -4.31 2.23 5.65
C ALA A 15 -3.53 3.51 6.04
N ARG A 16 -2.50 3.37 6.89
CA ARG A 16 -1.66 4.50 7.31
C ARG A 16 -0.83 5.05 6.15
N LEU A 17 -0.25 4.17 5.33
CA LEU A 17 0.47 4.56 4.12
C LEU A 17 -0.43 5.38 3.20
N ASN A 18 -1.62 4.86 2.86
CA ASN A 18 -2.57 5.52 1.98
C ASN A 18 -3.07 6.86 2.57
N GLN A 19 -3.20 6.97 3.89
CA GLN A 19 -3.53 8.23 4.55
C GLN A 19 -2.41 9.27 4.39
N GLN A 20 -1.14 8.87 4.51
CA GLN A 20 0.00 9.79 4.35
C GLN A 20 0.15 10.25 2.91
N VAL A 21 -0.07 9.36 1.95
CA VAL A 21 -0.11 9.69 0.52
C VAL A 21 -1.19 10.73 0.25
N ARG A 22 -2.41 10.52 0.75
CA ARG A 22 -3.52 11.47 0.59
C ARG A 22 -3.25 12.83 1.23
N ARG A 23 -2.57 12.86 2.39
CA ARG A 23 -2.19 14.12 3.07
C ARG A 23 -1.13 14.92 2.33
N ASN A 24 -0.28 14.25 1.56
CA ASN A 24 0.80 14.86 0.81
C ASN A 24 0.53 14.85 -0.69
N ILE A 25 -0.74 14.71 -1.11
CA ILE A 25 -1.09 14.50 -2.52
C ILE A 25 -0.56 15.63 -3.41
N GLU A 26 -0.48 16.86 -2.91
CA GLU A 26 0.10 18.02 -3.59
C GLU A 26 1.59 17.85 -3.95
N ARG A 27 2.30 16.95 -3.26
CA ARG A 27 3.71 16.61 -3.52
C ARG A 27 3.87 15.39 -4.43
N PHE A 28 2.77 14.74 -4.82
CA PHE A 28 2.78 13.57 -5.70
C PHE A 28 2.17 13.95 -7.05
N PRO A 29 2.97 14.05 -8.12
CA PRO A 29 2.42 14.19 -9.45
C PRO A 29 1.64 12.91 -9.82
N PRO A 30 0.56 13.03 -10.63
CA PRO A 30 -0.33 11.92 -10.94
C PRO A 30 0.37 10.75 -11.66
N ASP A 31 1.50 10.99 -12.31
CA ASP A 31 2.25 9.96 -13.05
C ASP A 31 3.00 8.97 -12.14
N PHE A 32 3.11 9.26 -10.84
CA PHE A 32 3.92 8.49 -9.89
C PHE A 32 3.11 7.47 -9.09
N MET A 33 1.78 7.58 -9.10
CA MET A 33 0.90 6.62 -8.48
C MET A 33 -0.46 6.58 -9.18
N PHE A 34 -1.07 5.41 -9.23
CA PHE A 34 -2.43 5.25 -9.74
C PHE A 34 -3.18 4.17 -8.97
N THR A 35 -4.50 4.18 -9.07
CA THR A 35 -5.35 3.13 -8.49
C THR A 35 -5.72 2.16 -9.60
N LEU A 36 -5.55 0.85 -9.37
CA LEU A 36 -6.01 -0.15 -10.33
C LEU A 36 -7.52 -0.08 -10.50
N ASN A 37 -8.01 -0.29 -11.72
CA ASN A 37 -9.44 -0.53 -11.92
C ASN A 37 -9.82 -1.97 -11.48
N MET A 38 -11.12 -2.27 -11.43
CA MET A 38 -11.59 -3.58 -10.97
C MET A 38 -11.09 -4.74 -11.85
N GLU A 39 -10.99 -4.53 -13.16
CA GLU A 39 -10.55 -5.56 -14.11
C GLU A 39 -9.04 -5.82 -14.02
N GLU A 40 -8.23 -4.77 -13.90
CA GLU A 40 -6.78 -4.85 -13.68
C GLU A 40 -6.48 -5.50 -12.33
N HIS A 41 -7.23 -5.13 -11.30
CA HIS A 41 -7.11 -5.76 -9.99
C HIS A 41 -7.48 -7.25 -10.04
N ALA A 42 -8.56 -7.61 -10.73
CA ALA A 42 -8.94 -9.02 -10.89
C ALA A 42 -7.88 -9.82 -11.65
N ARG A 43 -7.32 -9.25 -12.74
CA ARG A 43 -6.21 -9.85 -13.49
C ARG A 43 -4.96 -10.01 -12.63
N LEU A 44 -4.61 -8.99 -11.86
CA LEU A 44 -3.46 -9.00 -10.96
C LEU A 44 -3.64 -10.02 -9.81
N MET A 45 -4.84 -10.13 -9.23
CA MET A 45 -5.16 -11.16 -8.23
C MET A 45 -5.06 -12.57 -8.79
N LEU A 46 -5.55 -12.79 -10.02
CA LEU A 46 -5.48 -14.08 -10.70
C LEU A 46 -4.01 -14.47 -10.96
N GLN A 47 -3.19 -13.51 -11.37
CA GLN A 47 -1.77 -13.74 -11.66
C GLN A 47 -0.93 -13.96 -10.39
N ILE A 48 -1.22 -13.22 -9.31
CA ILE A 48 -0.44 -13.27 -8.06
C ILE A 48 -1.04 -14.29 -7.06
N ALA A 49 -2.09 -15.03 -7.46
CA ALA A 49 -2.78 -16.04 -6.65
C ALA A 49 -3.06 -15.57 -5.20
N THR A 50 -3.30 -14.27 -5.01
CA THR A 50 -3.44 -13.68 -3.67
C THR A 50 -4.84 -14.03 -3.15
N SER A 51 -4.88 -14.77 -2.05
CA SER A 51 -6.02 -15.61 -1.66
C SER A 51 -7.34 -14.89 -1.33
N ASN A 52 -8.43 -15.57 -1.73
CA ASN A 52 -9.83 -15.54 -1.29
C ASN A 52 -10.58 -14.19 -1.24
N THR A 53 -11.30 -13.93 -2.34
CA THR A 53 -12.37 -12.93 -2.51
C THR A 53 -13.50 -13.05 -1.47
N GLY A 54 -13.66 -14.19 -0.80
CA GLY A 54 -14.84 -14.53 0.02
C GLY A 54 -14.73 -14.34 1.54
N ARG A 55 -13.55 -14.10 2.13
CA ARG A 55 -13.40 -13.99 3.59
C ARG A 55 -12.54 -12.79 4.00
N GLY A 56 -13.03 -11.58 3.70
CA GLY A 56 -12.36 -10.34 4.12
C GLY A 56 -11.26 -9.83 3.18
N GLY A 57 -11.41 -10.06 1.88
CA GLY A 57 -10.52 -9.51 0.85
C GLY A 57 -10.39 -7.98 0.89
N ARG A 58 -9.44 -7.43 0.12
CA ARG A 58 -9.19 -5.98 0.02
C ARG A 58 -10.50 -5.26 -0.35
N ARG A 59 -11.06 -4.50 0.60
CA ARG A 59 -12.28 -3.69 0.40
C ARG A 59 -12.06 -2.46 -0.49
N LYS A 60 -10.80 -2.07 -0.72
CA LYS A 60 -10.40 -0.95 -1.56
C LYS A 60 -9.39 -1.43 -2.59
N LEU A 61 -9.51 -0.93 -3.81
CA LEU A 61 -8.56 -1.15 -4.88
C LEU A 61 -7.16 -0.67 -4.42
N PRO A 62 -6.11 -1.46 -4.66
CA PRO A 62 -4.77 -1.11 -4.24
C PRO A 62 -4.25 0.07 -5.04
N LEU A 63 -3.43 0.89 -4.39
CA LEU A 63 -2.60 1.89 -5.04
C LEU A 63 -1.33 1.22 -5.57
N VAL A 64 -0.94 1.59 -6.78
CA VAL A 64 0.30 1.18 -7.42
C VAL A 64 1.21 2.38 -7.53
N PHE A 65 2.47 2.18 -7.20
CA PHE A 65 3.51 3.20 -7.23
C PHE A 65 4.61 2.81 -8.21
N THR A 66 5.08 3.80 -8.97
CA THR A 66 6.30 3.70 -9.78
C THR A 66 7.53 3.74 -8.88
N GLU A 67 8.71 3.36 -9.39
CA GLU A 67 9.97 3.41 -8.63
C GLU A 67 10.27 4.82 -8.10
N GLN A 68 10.05 5.82 -8.95
CA GLN A 68 10.21 7.22 -8.60
C GLN A 68 9.15 7.64 -7.55
N GLY A 69 7.93 7.11 -7.65
CA GLY A 69 6.87 7.31 -6.66
C GLY A 69 7.27 6.80 -5.27
N VAL A 70 7.94 5.65 -5.22
CA VAL A 70 8.50 5.08 -3.98
C VAL A 70 9.58 5.99 -3.39
N ALA A 71 10.48 6.52 -4.23
CA ALA A 71 11.53 7.43 -3.78
C ALA A 71 10.97 8.71 -3.14
N MET A 72 9.93 9.29 -3.75
CA MET A 72 9.23 10.45 -3.17
C MET A 72 8.51 10.11 -1.87
N LEU A 73 7.92 8.91 -1.79
CA LEU A 73 7.31 8.40 -0.56
C LEU A 73 8.32 8.31 0.58
N SER A 74 9.54 7.84 0.30
CA SER A 74 10.63 7.82 1.28
C SER A 74 10.93 9.23 1.82
N SER A 75 10.99 10.23 0.95
CA SER A 75 11.21 11.63 1.34
C SER A 75 10.05 12.19 2.18
N ALA A 76 8.80 11.97 1.74
CA ALA A 76 7.61 12.42 2.45
C ALA A 76 7.43 11.76 3.83
N LEU A 77 7.82 10.49 3.95
CA LEU A 77 7.75 9.73 5.21
C LEU A 77 8.89 10.07 6.19
N ASN A 78 10.05 10.49 5.70
CA ASN A 78 11.22 10.87 6.52
C ASN A 78 11.16 12.33 7.03
N SER A 79 10.24 13.15 6.51
CA SER A 79 10.06 14.54 6.90
C SER A 79 9.29 14.68 8.24
N ARG A 80 10.03 14.62 9.35
CA ARG A 80 9.71 15.09 10.73
C ARG A 80 8.65 14.41 11.58
N GLN A 81 7.60 13.79 11.06
CA GLN A 81 6.63 13.06 11.89
C GLN A 81 5.95 11.97 11.08
N SER A 82 5.51 10.91 11.76
CA SER A 82 4.61 9.88 11.23
C SER A 82 5.27 8.70 10.52
N ILE A 83 5.94 7.86 11.30
CA ILE A 83 5.62 6.44 11.25
C ILE A 83 5.56 5.96 12.70
N GLN A 84 4.40 6.06 13.34
CA GLN A 84 4.21 5.35 14.60
C GLN A 84 4.12 3.86 14.26
N ARG A 85 5.27 3.18 14.41
CA ARG A 85 5.43 1.74 14.27
C ARG A 85 4.46 1.06 15.22
N LYS A 86 3.27 0.68 14.75
CA LYS A 86 2.45 -0.30 15.47
C LYS A 86 2.99 -1.67 15.07
N PRO A 87 3.49 -2.49 16.01
CA PRO A 87 3.97 -3.81 15.66
C PRO A 87 2.85 -4.58 14.96
N LYS A 88 3.17 -5.12 13.78
CA LYS A 88 2.30 -6.04 13.05
C LYS A 88 2.16 -7.26 13.96
N ARG A 89 1.03 -7.37 14.69
CA ARG A 89 0.66 -8.62 15.37
C ARG A 89 0.57 -9.67 14.26
N ARG A 90 1.64 -10.46 14.11
CA ARG A 90 1.57 -11.75 13.43
C ARG A 90 0.47 -12.50 14.18
N ILE A 91 -0.68 -12.65 13.54
CA ILE A 91 -1.67 -13.62 13.99
C ILE A 91 -0.98 -14.96 13.80
N GLY A 92 -0.42 -15.46 14.90
CA GLY A 92 0.14 -16.79 14.97
C GLY A 92 -1.00 -17.75 14.73
N PHE A 93 -0.92 -18.50 13.63
CA PHE A 93 -1.64 -19.73 13.47
C PHE A 93 -0.71 -20.83 13.95
N GLN A 94 -0.96 -21.36 15.14
CA GLN A 94 -0.46 -22.66 15.62
C GLN A 94 -1.39 -23.16 16.73
N PRO A 95 -1.58 -24.48 16.89
CA PRO A 95 -1.71 -25.54 15.89
C PRO A 95 -3.17 -25.99 15.71
#